data_AF-A0A0N0AUK3-F1
#
_entry.id   AF-A0A0N0AUK3-F1
#
_cell.length_a   1.000
_cell.length_b   1.000
_cell.length_c   1.000
_cell.angle_alpha   90.00
_cell.angle_beta   90.00
_cell.angle_gamma   90.00
#
_symmetry.space_group_name_H-M   'P 1'
#
loop_
_entity.id
_entity.type
_entity.pdbx_description
1 polymer ?
#
loop_
_entity_poly.entity_id
_entity_poly.type
_entity_poly.pdbx_seq_one_letter_code
_entity_poly.pdbx_strand_id
1 'polypeptide(L)'
;PPLPSLPPNRTPPARPETPNGTSGAPTGPRTDQREGRGPGAADADAPGAPGARPAAPPCVTEKPTPMSLSAYITGYSNVRKLNGANIIPVSCVLIEQGQAEFVVRPDGSMHLLTPSEGALSYQGRKETPPFKATFLTFGFAPTTATLVLEQTGPMTVDSDVLLVFPDNISETYVRVPLVLRVLGVEVNGTPLDVGPSCRTEKPLTSHEPDPAKYPGDHLVLLGKGRLINGTDAVGYLLSSGGPLTGEVTIPAFKGCGTKGESLDRLLTASISGPGNHVKQIQGQTCNVGVEEPTMENCTEDLQPRQVPRPER
;
A
#
# COMPACT_ATOMS: atom_id res chain seq x y z
N PRO A 1 4.24 67.09 7.53
CA PRO A 1 3.09 67.96 7.85
C PRO A 1 2.02 67.27 8.70
N PRO A 2 2.05 67.45 10.04
CA PRO A 2 0.91 67.25 10.97
C PRO A 2 0.35 68.61 11.43
N LEU A 3 -0.86 68.81 11.97
CA LEU A 3 -2.05 68.00 12.34
C LEU A 3 -3.27 68.96 12.33
N PRO A 4 -4.55 68.51 12.39
CA PRO A 4 -5.33 68.88 13.60
C PRO A 4 -6.49 67.92 14.05
N SER A 5 -6.60 67.76 15.38
CA SER A 5 -7.80 67.67 16.25
C SER A 5 -9.01 66.71 16.02
N LEU A 6 -9.32 65.93 17.08
CA LEU A 6 -10.66 65.44 17.50
C LEU A 6 -11.37 66.52 18.38
N PRO A 7 -12.72 66.55 18.55
CA PRO A 7 -13.45 65.79 19.62
C PRO A 7 -14.98 65.58 19.30
N PRO A 8 -15.96 65.35 20.22
CA PRO A 8 -15.96 64.76 21.59
C PRO A 8 -17.00 63.63 21.88
N ASN A 9 -16.65 62.76 22.84
CA ASN A 9 -17.40 62.31 24.03
C ASN A 9 -18.96 62.07 24.04
N ARG A 10 -19.38 60.86 24.46
CA ARG A 10 -20.58 60.61 25.31
C ARG A 10 -20.32 59.44 26.28
N THR A 11 -20.84 59.53 27.51
CA THR A 11 -20.72 58.54 28.60
C THR A 11 -22.07 58.40 29.37
N PRO A 12 -22.26 57.51 30.38
CA PRO A 12 -23.42 56.61 30.46
C PRO A 12 -24.44 56.97 31.57
N PRO A 13 -25.47 56.14 31.78
CA PRO A 13 -25.61 55.36 33.04
C PRO A 13 -26.27 53.97 32.81
N ALA A 14 -26.56 53.08 33.77
CA ALA A 14 -25.99 52.68 35.07
C ALA A 14 -26.58 51.29 35.43
N ARG A 15 -26.02 50.57 36.42
CA ARG A 15 -26.52 49.27 36.92
C ARG A 15 -27.28 49.46 38.24
N PRO A 16 -28.43 48.79 38.42
CA PRO A 16 -28.67 47.91 39.59
C PRO A 16 -29.58 46.69 39.23
N GLU A 17 -29.94 45.72 40.09
CA GLU A 17 -29.31 45.01 41.23
C GLU A 17 -30.07 43.67 41.48
N THR A 18 -29.60 42.81 42.40
CA THR A 18 -30.25 41.54 42.81
C THR A 18 -31.06 41.66 44.11
N PRO A 19 -32.20 40.94 44.25
CA PRO A 19 -32.81 40.65 45.55
C PRO A 19 -32.71 39.16 45.97
N ASN A 20 -32.54 38.93 47.28
CA ASN A 20 -32.58 37.63 47.96
C ASN A 20 -34.01 37.08 48.16
N GLY A 21 -34.14 35.77 48.43
CA GLY A 21 -35.36 35.16 49.01
C GLY A 21 -35.17 33.67 49.33
N THR A 22 -35.51 33.23 50.56
CA THR A 22 -35.04 31.95 51.14
C THR A 22 -36.18 31.04 51.64
N SER A 23 -35.94 29.72 51.57
CA SER A 23 -36.46 28.65 52.47
C SER A 23 -37.82 27.97 52.17
N GLY A 24 -37.83 26.63 52.26
CA GLY A 24 -39.04 25.76 52.28
C GLY A 24 -38.88 24.37 51.62
N ALA A 25 -38.76 23.30 52.43
CA ALA A 25 -38.78 21.87 52.01
C ALA A 25 -40.11 21.20 52.47
N PRO A 26 -40.40 19.87 52.31
CA PRO A 26 -39.73 18.72 51.64
C PRO A 26 -40.63 18.05 50.54
N THR A 27 -40.30 17.01 49.76
CA THR A 27 -40.02 15.56 50.04
C THR A 27 -39.58 14.84 48.74
N GLY A 28 -38.83 13.72 48.82
CA GLY A 28 -38.48 12.86 47.66
C GLY A 28 -39.52 11.77 47.34
N PRO A 29 -39.19 10.67 46.60
CA PRO A 29 -37.90 10.33 45.97
C PRO A 29 -38.00 9.82 44.50
N ARG A 30 -36.86 9.80 43.77
CA ARG A 30 -36.39 8.63 42.98
C ARG A 30 -35.03 8.89 42.33
N THR A 31 -34.05 8.09 42.72
CA THR A 31 -32.78 7.91 42.00
C THR A 31 -33.00 6.99 40.81
N ASP A 32 -32.54 7.39 39.62
CA ASP A 32 -32.10 6.46 38.58
C ASP A 32 -30.91 7.08 37.83
N GLN A 33 -29.89 6.25 37.59
CA GLN A 33 -28.56 6.70 37.18
C GLN A 33 -28.47 6.94 35.67
N ARG A 34 -27.89 8.08 35.26
CA ARG A 34 -27.20 8.25 33.98
C ARG A 34 -26.02 9.21 34.14
N GLU A 35 -24.87 8.66 34.53
CA GLU A 35 -23.58 9.33 34.37
C GLU A 35 -22.79 8.76 33.19
N GLY A 36 -21.95 9.61 32.60
CA GLY A 36 -21.41 9.41 31.27
C GLY A 36 -20.31 8.35 31.20
N ARG A 37 -20.33 7.56 30.11
CA ARG A 37 -19.17 6.78 29.68
C ARG A 37 -18.31 7.64 28.76
N GLY A 38 -17.26 8.24 29.32
CA GLY A 38 -16.19 8.84 28.53
C GLY A 38 -15.44 7.81 27.69
N PRO A 39 -14.64 8.23 26.68
CA PRO A 39 -13.84 7.31 25.90
C PRO A 39 -12.78 6.66 26.79
N GLY A 40 -12.84 5.33 26.92
CA GLY A 40 -11.83 4.55 27.63
C GLY A 40 -10.49 4.66 26.92
N ALA A 41 -9.43 4.93 27.68
CA ALA A 41 -8.07 4.82 27.18
C ALA A 41 -7.81 3.37 26.72
N ALA A 42 -6.97 3.21 25.70
CA ALA A 42 -6.51 1.89 25.30
C ALA A 42 -5.55 1.35 26.37
N ASP A 43 -5.91 0.24 27.02
CA ASP A 43 -4.98 -0.50 27.86
C ASP A 43 -3.87 -1.10 27.00
N ALA A 44 -2.64 -0.83 27.38
CA ALA A 44 -1.45 -1.37 26.73
C ALA A 44 -1.04 -2.72 27.36
N ASP A 45 -0.65 -3.65 26.49
CA ASP A 45 0.27 -4.76 26.75
C ASP A 45 0.05 -5.63 27.99
N ALA A 46 -0.85 -6.60 27.85
CA ALA A 46 -0.75 -7.87 28.56
C ALA A 46 0.20 -8.84 27.79
N PRO A 47 1.33 -9.27 28.37
CA PRO A 47 2.25 -10.17 27.68
C PRO A 47 1.72 -11.61 27.67
N GLY A 48 1.54 -12.20 26.48
CA GLY A 48 1.28 -13.64 26.33
C GLY A 48 0.27 -14.06 25.27
N ALA A 49 -0.53 -13.14 24.73
CA ALA A 49 -1.40 -13.41 23.58
C ALA A 49 -0.75 -12.87 22.29
N PRO A 50 -0.65 -13.66 21.20
CA PRO A 50 -0.32 -13.11 19.89
C PRO A 50 -1.35 -12.04 19.54
N GLY A 51 -0.91 -10.81 19.34
CA GLY A 51 -1.80 -9.69 19.02
C GLY A 51 -2.66 -9.99 17.79
N ALA A 52 -3.92 -9.54 17.80
CA ALA A 52 -4.85 -9.80 16.70
C ALA A 52 -4.25 -9.34 15.35
N ARG A 53 -4.18 -10.26 14.39
CA ARG A 53 -3.66 -10.03 13.04
C ARG A 53 -4.38 -8.82 12.41
N PRO A 54 -3.66 -7.82 11.89
CA PRO A 54 -4.28 -6.67 11.22
C PRO A 54 -5.19 -7.12 10.07
N ALA A 55 -6.26 -6.36 9.80
CA ALA A 55 -7.19 -6.68 8.73
C ALA A 55 -6.48 -6.69 7.36
N ALA A 56 -6.60 -7.81 6.65
CA ALA A 56 -5.99 -8.05 5.34
C ALA A 56 -6.93 -8.94 4.50
N PRO A 57 -6.85 -8.90 3.15
CA PRO A 57 -7.60 -9.84 2.31
C PRO A 57 -7.12 -11.29 2.56
N PRO A 58 -7.98 -12.32 2.40
CA PRO A 58 -7.54 -13.71 2.50
C PRO A 58 -6.35 -13.99 1.57
N CYS A 59 -5.33 -14.66 2.10
CA CYS A 59 -4.12 -15.00 1.35
C CYS A 59 -3.76 -16.47 1.56
N VAL A 60 -4.49 -17.33 0.84
CA VAL A 60 -4.43 -18.79 0.92
C VAL A 60 -4.01 -19.33 -0.44
N THR A 61 -3.04 -20.23 -0.47
CA THR A 61 -2.73 -21.06 -1.64
C THR A 61 -3.59 -22.31 -1.58
N GLU A 62 -4.56 -22.45 -2.48
CA GLU A 62 -5.52 -23.58 -2.45
C GLU A 62 -4.88 -24.97 -2.66
N LYS A 63 -3.76 -25.02 -3.38
CA LYS A 63 -3.04 -26.24 -3.75
C LYS A 63 -1.53 -26.02 -3.62
N PRO A 64 -1.02 -25.93 -2.39
CA PRO A 64 0.39 -25.61 -2.17
C PRO A 64 1.29 -26.79 -2.53
N THR A 65 2.49 -26.47 -3.01
CA THR A 65 3.64 -27.38 -3.10
C THR A 65 4.61 -27.05 -1.97
N PRO A 66 5.62 -27.90 -1.66
CA PRO A 66 6.69 -27.57 -0.72
C PRO A 66 7.49 -26.30 -1.04
N MET A 67 7.35 -25.76 -2.27
CA MET A 67 7.98 -24.53 -2.73
C MET A 67 7.05 -23.30 -2.67
N SER A 68 5.75 -23.49 -2.40
CA SER A 68 4.76 -22.42 -2.34
C SER A 68 4.93 -21.54 -1.11
N LEU A 69 5.04 -20.24 -1.34
CA LEU A 69 4.99 -19.19 -0.33
C LEU A 69 3.73 -18.33 -0.52
N SER A 70 3.17 -17.85 0.57
CA SER A 70 2.20 -16.74 0.58
C SER A 70 2.85 -15.52 1.24
N ALA A 71 2.54 -14.33 0.72
CA ALA A 71 3.03 -13.06 1.25
C ALA A 71 1.96 -11.97 1.17
N TYR A 72 2.05 -10.98 2.05
CA TYR A 72 1.39 -9.69 1.84
C TYR A 72 2.38 -8.66 1.34
N ILE A 73 1.89 -7.76 0.49
CA ILE A 73 2.58 -6.55 0.06
C ILE A 73 1.73 -5.30 0.37
N THR A 74 2.38 -4.19 0.67
CA THR A 74 1.77 -2.85 0.73
C THR A 74 2.87 -1.81 0.41
N GLY A 75 2.61 -0.52 0.47
CA GLY A 75 3.64 0.48 0.26
C GLY A 75 3.10 1.85 -0.10
N TYR A 76 3.96 2.67 -0.69
CA TYR A 76 3.60 3.94 -1.30
C TYR A 76 4.05 4.00 -2.76
N SER A 77 3.25 4.69 -3.58
CA SER A 77 3.62 5.11 -4.93
C SER A 77 3.23 6.57 -5.11
N ASN A 78 4.08 7.39 -5.71
CA ASN A 78 3.74 8.78 -6.01
C ASN A 78 3.07 8.91 -7.40
N VAL A 79 2.38 10.03 -7.62
CA VAL A 79 2.00 10.48 -8.96
C VAL A 79 2.68 11.82 -9.16
N ARG A 80 3.87 11.79 -9.77
CA ARG A 80 4.79 12.93 -9.84
C ARG A 80 4.12 14.17 -10.45
N LYS A 81 3.26 13.98 -11.45
CA LYS A 81 2.54 15.05 -12.15
C LYS A 81 1.56 15.83 -11.27
N LEU A 82 1.05 15.21 -10.20
CA LEU A 82 0.13 15.82 -9.24
C LEU A 82 0.79 16.14 -7.89
N ASN A 83 2.11 15.93 -7.76
CA ASN A 83 2.88 16.10 -6.53
C ASN A 83 2.23 15.43 -5.29
N GLY A 84 1.66 14.23 -5.47
CA GLY A 84 0.98 13.49 -4.41
C GLY A 84 1.44 12.05 -4.31
N ALA A 85 1.03 11.36 -3.25
CA ALA A 85 1.34 9.96 -3.01
C ALA A 85 0.11 9.15 -2.59
N ASN A 86 0.02 7.92 -3.11
CA ASN A 86 -1.00 6.94 -2.78
C ASN A 86 -0.39 5.81 -1.94
N ILE A 87 -1.21 5.25 -1.06
CA ILE A 87 -0.95 3.93 -0.47
C ILE A 87 -1.22 2.84 -1.50
N ILE A 88 -0.33 1.85 -1.58
CA ILE A 88 -0.59 0.57 -2.26
C ILE A 88 -1.33 -0.31 -1.25
N PRO A 89 -2.53 -0.82 -1.56
CA PRO A 89 -3.32 -1.59 -0.60
C PRO A 89 -2.59 -2.85 -0.14
N VAL A 90 -2.87 -3.31 1.07
CA VAL A 90 -2.46 -4.64 1.54
C VAL A 90 -3.04 -5.67 0.56
N SER A 91 -2.17 -6.32 -0.20
CA SER A 91 -2.52 -7.24 -1.29
C SER A 91 -1.84 -8.58 -1.06
N CYS A 92 -2.54 -9.67 -1.34
CA CYS A 92 -1.95 -11.00 -1.30
C CYS A 92 -1.11 -11.24 -2.56
N VAL A 93 0.07 -11.84 -2.37
CA VAL A 93 0.88 -12.43 -3.43
C VAL A 93 1.08 -13.90 -3.09
N LEU A 94 0.69 -14.77 -4.04
CA LEU A 94 1.02 -16.19 -4.02
C LEU A 94 2.30 -16.35 -4.86
N ILE A 95 3.30 -17.04 -4.33
CA ILE A 95 4.63 -17.19 -4.93
C ILE A 95 4.96 -18.69 -5.01
N GLU A 96 5.37 -19.16 -6.17
CA GLU A 96 5.90 -20.51 -6.36
C GLU A 96 7.39 -20.43 -6.65
N GLN A 97 8.21 -20.99 -5.76
CA GLN A 97 9.66 -21.00 -5.96
C GLN A 97 10.07 -22.10 -6.93
N GLY A 98 10.94 -21.75 -7.88
CA GLY A 98 11.65 -22.71 -8.72
C GLY A 98 12.78 -23.41 -7.96
N GLN A 99 13.41 -24.37 -8.62
CA GLN A 99 14.62 -25.00 -8.10
C GLN A 99 15.76 -23.98 -8.04
N ALA A 100 16.47 -23.93 -6.92
CA ALA A 100 17.64 -23.07 -6.78
C ALA A 100 18.86 -23.66 -7.50
N GLU A 101 19.59 -22.83 -8.23
CA GLU A 101 20.76 -23.19 -9.03
C GLU A 101 22.02 -22.53 -8.49
N PHE A 102 23.05 -23.34 -8.20
CA PHE A 102 24.38 -22.83 -7.87
C PHE A 102 25.16 -22.56 -9.16
N VAL A 103 25.57 -21.31 -9.37
CA VAL A 103 26.27 -20.85 -10.57
C VAL A 103 27.58 -20.18 -10.18
N VAL A 104 28.68 -20.60 -10.80
CA VAL A 104 29.97 -19.89 -10.74
C VAL A 104 30.09 -19.03 -12.00
N ARG A 105 30.25 -17.72 -11.84
CA ARG A 105 30.39 -16.77 -12.94
C ARG A 105 31.84 -16.73 -13.47
N PRO A 106 32.08 -16.18 -14.68
CA PRO A 106 33.44 -16.13 -15.28
C PRO A 106 34.48 -15.31 -14.49
N ASP A 107 34.05 -14.42 -13.60
CA ASP A 107 34.87 -13.67 -12.65
C ASP A 107 35.20 -14.47 -11.37
N GLY A 108 34.69 -15.70 -11.25
CA GLY A 108 34.86 -16.59 -10.11
C GLY A 108 33.87 -16.36 -8.98
N SER A 109 32.90 -15.44 -9.11
CA SER A 109 31.89 -15.26 -8.08
C SER A 109 30.91 -16.44 -8.03
N MET A 110 30.51 -16.83 -6.83
CA MET A 110 29.53 -17.90 -6.61
C MET A 110 28.16 -17.29 -6.33
N HIS A 111 27.15 -17.73 -7.05
CA HIS A 111 25.77 -17.24 -6.96
C HIS A 111 24.81 -18.40 -6.70
N LEU A 112 23.83 -18.18 -5.83
CA LEU A 112 22.63 -19.01 -5.73
C LEU A 112 21.49 -18.25 -6.41
N LEU A 113 21.07 -18.75 -7.57
CA LEU A 113 19.95 -18.20 -8.33
C LEU A 113 18.68 -18.96 -7.95
N THR A 114 17.63 -18.24 -7.59
CA THR A 114 16.31 -18.84 -7.32
C THR A 114 15.27 -18.11 -8.18
N PRO A 115 14.95 -18.63 -9.38
CA PRO A 115 13.80 -18.14 -10.14
C PRO A 115 12.52 -18.48 -9.38
N SER A 116 11.51 -17.62 -9.44
CA SER A 116 10.19 -17.87 -8.83
C SER A 116 9.11 -17.16 -9.64
N GLU A 117 7.90 -17.71 -9.63
CA GLU A 117 6.72 -17.08 -10.25
C GLU A 117 5.78 -16.53 -9.18
N GLY A 118 5.08 -15.44 -9.50
CA GLY A 118 4.13 -14.78 -8.62
C GLY A 118 2.75 -14.58 -9.24
N ALA A 119 1.76 -14.42 -8.36
CA ALA A 119 0.44 -13.92 -8.72
C ALA A 119 -0.11 -13.04 -7.60
N LEU A 120 -0.58 -11.84 -7.95
CA LEU A 120 -1.57 -11.16 -7.13
C LEU A 120 -2.80 -12.08 -6.95
N SER A 121 -3.43 -12.04 -5.78
CA SER A 121 -4.67 -12.79 -5.53
C SER A 121 -5.68 -11.95 -4.77
N TYR A 122 -6.82 -11.68 -5.42
CA TYR A 122 -7.97 -11.07 -4.79
C TYR A 122 -9.27 -11.60 -5.40
N GLN A 123 -10.10 -12.26 -4.59
CA GLN A 123 -11.42 -12.80 -5.01
C GLN A 123 -11.34 -13.68 -6.28
N GLY A 124 -10.30 -14.51 -6.40
CA GLY A 124 -10.07 -15.38 -7.57
C GLY A 124 -9.55 -14.67 -8.82
N ARG A 125 -9.21 -13.38 -8.74
CA ARG A 125 -8.61 -12.59 -9.84
C ARG A 125 -7.15 -12.23 -9.52
N LYS A 126 -6.34 -12.10 -10.57
CA LYS A 126 -4.93 -11.66 -10.48
C LYS A 126 -4.86 -10.14 -10.39
N GLU A 127 -5.27 -9.59 -9.25
CA GLU A 127 -5.37 -8.15 -9.04
C GLU A 127 -5.20 -7.75 -7.57
N THR A 128 -4.98 -6.46 -7.31
CA THR A 128 -5.07 -5.90 -5.95
C THR A 128 -6.52 -5.72 -5.51
N PRO A 129 -6.82 -5.69 -4.19
CA PRO A 129 -8.08 -5.11 -3.71
C PRO A 129 -8.29 -3.69 -4.27
N PRO A 130 -9.54 -3.24 -4.50
CA PRO A 130 -9.83 -1.86 -4.85
C PRO A 130 -9.32 -0.88 -3.80
N PHE A 131 -8.62 0.17 -4.24
CA PHE A 131 -8.04 1.19 -3.36
C PHE A 131 -8.35 2.60 -3.84
N LYS A 132 -8.37 3.56 -2.90
CA LYS A 132 -8.60 4.98 -3.21
C LYS A 132 -7.29 5.74 -3.34
N ALA A 133 -7.23 6.58 -4.37
CA ALA A 133 -6.16 7.51 -4.66
C ALA A 133 -6.74 8.93 -4.66
N THR A 134 -6.16 9.87 -3.92
CA THR A 134 -6.72 11.23 -3.76
C THR A 134 -5.65 12.28 -4.02
N PHE A 135 -5.95 13.22 -4.93
CA PHE A 135 -5.02 14.22 -5.44
C PHE A 135 -5.69 15.57 -5.69
N LEU A 136 -4.88 16.59 -5.96
CA LEU A 136 -5.33 17.84 -6.57
C LEU A 136 -5.05 17.80 -8.08
N THR A 137 -6.05 17.40 -8.86
CA THR A 137 -5.95 17.42 -10.33
C THR A 137 -5.74 18.86 -10.81
N PHE A 138 -4.74 19.05 -11.67
CA PHE A 138 -4.23 20.35 -12.11
C PHE A 138 -3.86 21.33 -10.96
N GLY A 139 -3.63 20.82 -9.74
CA GLY A 139 -3.21 21.61 -8.58
C GLY A 139 -4.33 22.33 -7.82
N PHE A 140 -5.60 22.22 -8.25
CA PHE A 140 -6.71 22.94 -7.61
C PHE A 140 -8.00 22.12 -7.40
N ALA A 141 -8.22 21.02 -8.13
CA ALA A 141 -9.45 20.24 -8.05
C ALA A 141 -9.22 18.94 -7.24
N PRO A 142 -9.72 18.83 -6.00
CA PRO A 142 -9.81 17.57 -5.28
C PRO A 142 -10.46 16.47 -6.12
N THR A 143 -9.66 15.44 -6.43
CA THR A 143 -10.08 14.28 -7.20
C THR A 143 -9.76 13.03 -6.42
N THR A 144 -10.75 12.15 -6.24
CA THR A 144 -10.56 10.80 -5.70
C THR A 144 -10.87 9.78 -6.78
N ALA A 145 -9.94 8.87 -7.06
CA ALA A 145 -10.14 7.74 -7.95
C ALA A 145 -10.18 6.44 -7.15
N THR A 146 -11.08 5.53 -7.51
CA THR A 146 -11.06 4.14 -7.04
C THR A 146 -10.39 3.29 -8.11
N LEU A 147 -9.33 2.58 -7.74
CA LEU A 147 -8.37 1.95 -8.65
C LEU A 147 -8.17 0.48 -8.32
N VAL A 148 -7.77 -0.30 -9.32
CA VAL A 148 -7.25 -1.67 -9.19
C VAL A 148 -6.02 -1.81 -10.09
N LEU A 149 -5.00 -2.54 -9.63
CA LEU A 149 -3.88 -2.99 -10.46
C LEU A 149 -4.19 -4.43 -10.93
N GLU A 150 -4.45 -4.60 -12.22
CA GLU A 150 -4.71 -5.90 -12.86
C GLU A 150 -3.39 -6.48 -13.40
N GLN A 151 -3.00 -7.69 -12.98
CA GLN A 151 -1.83 -8.39 -13.52
C GLN A 151 -2.19 -9.08 -14.84
N THR A 152 -1.60 -8.63 -15.95
CA THR A 152 -1.95 -9.07 -17.31
C THR A 152 -1.01 -10.13 -17.90
N GLY A 153 -0.11 -10.69 -17.10
CA GLY A 153 0.92 -11.64 -17.53
C GLY A 153 1.65 -12.27 -16.33
N PRO A 154 2.76 -13.00 -16.56
CA PRO A 154 3.54 -13.59 -15.48
C PRO A 154 4.15 -12.50 -14.59
N MET A 155 4.18 -12.73 -13.29
CA MET A 155 5.08 -12.01 -12.39
C MET A 155 6.29 -12.92 -12.16
N THR A 156 7.49 -12.45 -12.48
CA THR A 156 8.73 -13.18 -12.14
C THR A 156 9.37 -12.54 -10.91
N VAL A 157 9.99 -13.37 -10.09
CA VAL A 157 10.78 -12.97 -8.93
C VAL A 157 12.13 -13.66 -9.07
N ASP A 158 13.06 -12.97 -9.72
CA ASP A 158 14.39 -13.44 -10.02
C ASP A 158 15.32 -13.08 -8.85
N SER A 159 15.55 -14.02 -7.92
CA SER A 159 16.45 -13.80 -6.78
C SER A 159 17.87 -14.27 -7.10
N ASP A 160 18.85 -13.39 -6.88
CA ASP A 160 20.27 -13.65 -7.04
C ASP A 160 20.98 -13.40 -5.69
N VAL A 161 21.58 -14.45 -5.12
CA VAL A 161 22.36 -14.35 -3.88
C VAL A 161 23.83 -14.60 -4.18
N LEU A 162 24.62 -13.54 -4.15
CA LEU A 162 26.09 -13.60 -4.16
C LEU A 162 26.58 -14.21 -2.84
N LEU A 163 27.24 -15.36 -2.96
CA LEU A 163 27.81 -16.12 -1.86
C LEU A 163 29.25 -15.66 -1.60
N VAL A 164 29.43 -14.70 -0.71
CA VAL A 164 30.74 -14.28 -0.21
C VAL A 164 30.79 -14.45 1.31
N PHE A 165 31.91 -14.94 1.84
CA PHE A 165 32.05 -15.18 3.27
C PHE A 165 32.65 -13.92 3.95
N PRO A 166 32.08 -13.41 5.06
CA PRO A 166 30.99 -13.95 5.87
C PRO A 166 29.57 -13.44 5.52
N ASP A 167 29.43 -12.54 4.54
CA ASP A 167 28.19 -11.81 4.20
C ASP A 167 27.59 -12.27 2.86
N ASN A 168 26.47 -12.99 2.85
CA ASN A 168 25.75 -13.23 1.58
C ASN A 168 24.99 -11.96 1.18
N ILE A 169 25.12 -11.53 -0.08
CA ILE A 169 24.46 -10.31 -0.61
C ILE A 169 23.37 -10.76 -1.58
N SER A 170 22.14 -10.29 -1.39
CA SER A 170 21.01 -10.61 -2.26
C SER A 170 20.59 -9.39 -3.08
N GLU A 171 20.37 -9.60 -4.38
CA GLU A 171 19.56 -8.73 -5.23
C GLU A 171 18.42 -9.54 -5.84
N THR A 172 17.18 -9.08 -5.66
CA THR A 172 15.99 -9.70 -6.25
C THR A 172 15.31 -8.70 -7.17
N TYR A 173 15.02 -9.11 -8.40
CA TYR A 173 14.20 -8.36 -9.34
C TYR A 173 12.80 -8.97 -9.40
N VAL A 174 11.79 -8.18 -9.04
CA VAL A 174 10.37 -8.51 -9.25
C VAL A 174 9.91 -7.82 -10.53
N ARG A 175 9.45 -8.58 -11.51
CA ARG A 175 8.93 -8.07 -12.79
C ARG A 175 7.46 -8.41 -12.89
N VAL A 176 6.59 -7.44 -13.18
CA VAL A 176 5.15 -7.70 -13.35
C VAL A 176 4.47 -6.73 -14.34
N PRO A 177 3.80 -7.24 -15.38
CA PRO A 177 2.96 -6.41 -16.24
C PRO A 177 1.64 -6.11 -15.52
N LEU A 178 1.51 -4.88 -15.02
CA LEU A 178 0.29 -4.38 -14.36
C LEU A 178 -0.41 -3.36 -15.24
N VAL A 179 -1.71 -3.50 -15.43
CA VAL A 179 -2.58 -2.46 -16.01
C VAL A 179 -3.30 -1.75 -14.88
N LEU A 180 -3.29 -0.42 -14.90
CA LEU A 180 -4.03 0.38 -13.92
C LEU A 180 -5.44 0.63 -14.44
N ARG A 181 -6.44 0.05 -13.76
CA ARG A 181 -7.86 0.21 -14.07
C ARG A 181 -8.52 1.20 -13.13
N VAL A 182 -9.36 2.08 -13.68
CA VAL A 182 -10.15 3.05 -12.93
C VAL A 182 -11.58 2.55 -12.83
N LEU A 183 -12.04 2.31 -11.61
CA LEU A 183 -13.40 1.82 -11.34
C LEU A 183 -14.41 2.94 -11.15
N GLY A 184 -13.94 4.13 -10.75
CA GLY A 184 -14.76 5.31 -10.54
C GLY A 184 -13.91 6.52 -10.15
N VAL A 185 -14.40 7.72 -10.44
CA VAL A 185 -13.75 8.99 -10.10
C VAL A 185 -14.76 9.92 -9.45
N GLU A 186 -14.32 10.71 -8.48
CA GLU A 186 -15.07 11.81 -7.86
C GLU A 186 -14.25 13.09 -8.02
N VAL A 187 -14.82 14.14 -8.60
CA VAL A 187 -14.17 15.46 -8.73
C VAL A 187 -14.99 16.47 -7.92
N ASN A 188 -14.37 17.14 -6.96
CA ASN A 188 -15.03 18.03 -6.00
C ASN A 188 -16.25 17.38 -5.31
N GLY A 189 -16.17 16.08 -5.03
CA GLY A 189 -17.28 15.29 -4.46
C GLY A 189 -18.39 14.91 -5.45
N THR A 190 -18.32 15.33 -6.71
CA THR A 190 -19.26 14.91 -7.77
C THR A 190 -18.72 13.65 -8.47
N PRO A 191 -19.47 12.53 -8.51
CA PRO A 191 -19.07 11.35 -9.26
C PRO A 191 -18.96 11.61 -10.77
N LEU A 192 -17.89 11.11 -11.39
CA LEU A 192 -17.63 11.11 -12.82
C LEU A 192 -17.65 9.66 -13.30
N ASP A 193 -18.57 9.35 -14.21
CA ASP A 193 -18.73 8.03 -14.81
C ASP A 193 -17.63 7.78 -15.85
N VAL A 194 -16.65 6.97 -15.47
CA VAL A 194 -15.54 6.56 -16.35
C VAL A 194 -15.86 5.32 -17.18
N GLY A 195 -17.01 4.66 -16.98
CA GLY A 195 -17.36 3.41 -17.66
C GLY A 195 -16.50 2.20 -17.23
N PRO A 196 -16.94 0.97 -17.59
CA PRO A 196 -16.33 -0.26 -17.07
C PRO A 196 -14.97 -0.60 -17.69
N SER A 197 -14.61 0.04 -18.79
CA SER A 197 -13.42 -0.27 -19.62
C SER A 197 -12.22 0.64 -19.36
N CYS A 198 -12.35 1.61 -18.46
CA CYS A 198 -11.34 2.66 -18.26
C CYS A 198 -10.04 2.13 -17.63
N ARG A 199 -8.95 2.17 -18.38
CA ARG A 199 -7.64 1.65 -17.94
C ARG A 199 -6.48 2.23 -18.74
N THR A 200 -5.25 2.00 -18.30
CA THR A 200 -4.06 2.28 -19.10
C THR A 200 -4.06 1.47 -20.40
N GLU A 201 -3.56 2.07 -21.49
CA GLU A 201 -3.63 1.47 -22.82
C GLU A 201 -2.76 0.22 -23.00
N LYS A 202 -1.72 0.14 -22.18
CA LYS A 202 -0.72 -0.93 -22.06
C LYS A 202 -0.34 -1.08 -20.59
N PRO A 203 0.45 -2.09 -20.19
CA PRO A 203 0.96 -2.19 -18.83
C PRO A 203 1.82 -0.97 -18.44
N LEU A 204 1.94 -0.76 -17.13
CA LEU A 204 2.92 0.15 -16.55
C LEU A 204 4.35 -0.27 -16.93
N THR A 205 5.23 0.68 -17.22
CA THR A 205 6.60 0.41 -17.71
C THR A 205 7.66 0.97 -16.76
N SER A 206 8.65 0.16 -16.39
CA SER A 206 9.86 0.58 -15.67
C SER A 206 11.10 0.53 -16.58
N HIS A 207 12.23 1.05 -16.10
CA HIS A 207 13.52 0.74 -16.70
C HIS A 207 13.89 -0.72 -16.39
N GLU A 208 14.02 -1.55 -17.42
CA GLU A 208 14.48 -2.94 -17.32
C GLU A 208 16.00 -3.00 -17.50
N PRO A 209 16.77 -3.53 -16.52
CA PRO A 209 18.22 -3.71 -16.65
C PRO A 209 18.67 -4.69 -17.75
N ASP A 210 17.88 -5.72 -18.07
CA ASP A 210 18.16 -6.68 -19.14
C ASP A 210 16.97 -6.81 -20.11
N PRO A 211 16.77 -5.83 -21.02
CA PRO A 211 15.62 -5.81 -21.92
C PRO A 211 15.74 -6.84 -23.06
N ALA A 212 16.91 -7.48 -23.23
CA ALA A 212 17.11 -8.57 -24.18
C ALA A 212 16.54 -9.89 -23.63
N LYS A 213 16.74 -10.15 -22.33
CA LYS A 213 16.17 -11.31 -21.64
C LYS A 213 14.70 -11.10 -21.24
N TYR A 214 14.33 -9.88 -20.84
CA TYR A 214 12.98 -9.54 -20.38
C TYR A 214 12.34 -8.44 -21.27
N PRO A 215 11.92 -8.77 -22.51
CA PRO A 215 11.27 -7.82 -23.39
C PRO A 215 9.80 -7.58 -22.99
N GLY A 216 9.34 -6.33 -23.05
CA GLY A 216 7.93 -5.98 -22.87
C GLY A 216 7.71 -4.70 -22.05
N ASP A 217 6.43 -4.43 -21.76
CA ASP A 217 6.02 -3.42 -20.78
C ASP A 217 5.72 -4.12 -19.44
N HIS A 218 6.52 -3.82 -18.41
CA HIS A 218 6.32 -4.30 -17.05
C HIS A 218 6.89 -3.32 -16.00
N LEU A 219 6.32 -3.38 -14.80
CA LEU A 219 6.91 -2.81 -13.59
C LEU A 219 8.13 -3.65 -13.20
N VAL A 220 9.22 -2.98 -12.81
CA VAL A 220 10.40 -3.60 -12.20
C VAL A 220 10.57 -3.03 -10.79
N LEU A 221 10.65 -3.90 -9.79
CA LEU A 221 11.05 -3.56 -8.44
C LEU A 221 12.34 -4.32 -8.08
N LEU A 222 13.26 -3.61 -7.43
CA LEU A 222 14.52 -4.14 -6.93
C LEU A 222 14.50 -4.21 -5.41
N GLY A 223 14.71 -5.42 -4.88
CA GLY A 223 15.01 -5.69 -3.49
C GLY A 223 16.50 -5.91 -3.32
N LYS A 224 17.10 -5.33 -2.29
CA LYS A 224 18.49 -5.60 -1.90
C LYS A 224 18.54 -6.07 -0.46
N GLY A 225 19.27 -7.14 -0.20
CA GLY A 225 19.38 -7.76 1.11
C GLY A 225 20.81 -8.18 1.46
N ARG A 226 21.02 -8.48 2.74
CA ARG A 226 22.25 -9.08 3.24
C ARG A 226 21.92 -10.07 4.35
N LEU A 227 22.55 -11.25 4.30
CA LEU A 227 22.59 -12.21 5.39
C LEU A 227 24.01 -12.22 5.94
N ILE A 228 24.18 -11.78 7.19
CA ILE A 228 25.44 -11.88 7.92
C ILE A 228 25.33 -13.11 8.81
N ASN A 229 26.35 -13.97 8.79
CA ASN A 229 26.31 -15.19 9.60
C ASN A 229 26.18 -14.88 11.10
N GLY A 230 25.15 -15.41 11.75
CA GLY A 230 24.87 -15.19 13.18
C GLY A 230 24.02 -13.95 13.50
N THR A 231 23.46 -13.26 12.50
CA THR A 231 22.46 -12.18 12.72
C THR A 231 21.20 -12.40 11.89
N ASP A 232 20.16 -11.65 12.21
CA ASP A 232 18.99 -11.52 11.34
C ASP A 232 19.39 -10.93 9.98
N ALA A 233 18.59 -11.26 8.95
CA ALA A 233 18.75 -10.67 7.62
C ALA A 233 18.34 -9.20 7.60
N VAL A 234 19.03 -8.39 6.79
CA VAL A 234 18.75 -6.95 6.62
C VAL A 234 18.39 -6.66 5.17
N GLY A 235 17.36 -5.85 4.94
CA GLY A 235 16.88 -5.49 3.61
C GLY A 235 15.82 -6.47 3.11
N TYR A 236 15.78 -6.70 1.80
CA TYR A 236 14.83 -7.63 1.17
C TYR A 236 15.44 -9.01 0.95
N LEU A 237 14.72 -10.05 1.35
CA LEU A 237 14.88 -11.42 0.85
C LEU A 237 13.50 -11.99 0.50
N LEU A 238 13.45 -12.95 -0.43
CA LEU A 238 12.19 -13.55 -0.83
C LEU A 238 11.43 -14.19 0.35
N SER A 239 12.14 -14.87 1.26
CA SER A 239 11.54 -15.56 2.40
C SER A 239 11.13 -14.63 3.55
N SER A 240 11.98 -13.67 3.93
CA SER A 240 11.69 -12.75 5.05
C SER A 240 10.94 -11.48 4.66
N GLY A 241 10.74 -11.22 3.37
CA GLY A 241 10.21 -9.97 2.88
C GLY A 241 11.23 -8.82 3.02
N GLY A 242 10.73 -7.59 3.11
CA GLY A 242 11.51 -6.36 3.18
C GLY A 242 11.16 -5.33 2.08
N PRO A 243 11.98 -4.28 1.90
CA PRO A 243 11.71 -3.20 0.97
C PRO A 243 12.11 -3.53 -0.48
N LEU A 244 11.15 -3.35 -1.39
CA LEU A 244 11.25 -3.40 -2.84
C LEU A 244 11.07 -1.97 -3.40
N THR A 245 11.96 -1.52 -4.28
CA THR A 245 11.92 -0.15 -4.82
C THR A 245 11.99 -0.11 -6.33
N GLY A 246 11.34 0.87 -6.96
CA GLY A 246 11.38 1.04 -8.41
C GLY A 246 10.90 2.40 -8.88
N GLU A 247 11.01 2.67 -10.18
CA GLU A 247 10.40 3.81 -10.85
C GLU A 247 9.53 3.31 -12.00
N VAL A 248 8.36 3.92 -12.18
CA VAL A 248 7.35 3.50 -13.14
C VAL A 248 6.78 4.66 -13.95
N THR A 249 6.53 4.38 -15.22
CA THR A 249 5.82 5.25 -16.16
C THR A 249 4.37 4.79 -16.26
N ILE A 250 3.45 5.73 -16.04
CA ILE A 250 2.01 5.52 -16.25
C ILE A 250 1.70 5.86 -17.72
N PRO A 251 1.27 4.89 -18.57
CA PRO A 251 0.91 5.14 -19.97
C PRO A 251 -0.37 5.98 -20.12
N ALA A 252 -0.76 6.29 -21.36
CA ALA A 252 -2.06 6.91 -21.63
C ALA A 252 -3.23 5.99 -21.23
N PHE A 253 -4.41 6.59 -21.05
CA PHE A 253 -5.66 5.89 -20.74
C PHE A 253 -6.51 5.69 -22.00
N LYS A 254 -7.25 4.58 -22.03
CA LYS A 254 -8.23 4.27 -23.08
C LYS A 254 -9.53 3.69 -22.50
N GLY A 255 -10.62 3.87 -23.24
CA GLY A 255 -11.92 3.27 -22.91
C GLY A 255 -12.61 3.91 -21.71
N CYS A 256 -12.27 5.16 -21.40
CA CYS A 256 -12.79 5.95 -20.30
C CYS A 256 -13.88 6.92 -20.78
N GLY A 257 -14.97 7.00 -20.02
CA GLY A 257 -16.17 7.78 -20.30
C GLY A 257 -17.34 6.94 -20.78
N THR A 258 -18.54 7.52 -20.80
CA THR A 258 -19.77 6.86 -21.25
C THR A 258 -20.59 7.77 -22.17
N LYS A 259 -21.62 7.21 -22.82
CA LYS A 259 -22.60 7.95 -23.66
C LYS A 259 -22.00 8.77 -24.82
N GLY A 260 -20.80 8.41 -25.28
CA GLY A 260 -20.10 9.07 -26.39
C GLY A 260 -19.12 10.16 -25.98
N GLU A 261 -19.05 10.52 -24.69
CA GLU A 261 -17.98 11.36 -24.15
C GLU A 261 -16.74 10.50 -23.86
N SER A 262 -15.55 10.96 -24.28
CA SER A 262 -14.27 10.29 -24.03
C SER A 262 -13.46 11.07 -22.99
N LEU A 263 -13.17 10.42 -21.87
CA LEU A 263 -12.35 10.93 -20.77
C LEU A 263 -10.88 10.50 -20.88
N ASP A 264 -10.52 9.73 -21.90
CA ASP A 264 -9.17 9.19 -22.16
C ASP A 264 -8.09 10.27 -22.09
N ARG A 265 -8.32 11.39 -22.80
CA ARG A 265 -7.40 12.53 -22.83
C ARG A 265 -7.34 13.26 -21.49
N LEU A 266 -8.44 13.34 -20.74
CA LEU A 266 -8.48 14.01 -19.43
C LEU A 266 -7.66 13.25 -18.39
N LEU A 267 -7.85 11.93 -18.30
CA LEU A 267 -7.09 11.08 -17.38
C LEU A 267 -5.61 10.99 -17.77
N THR A 268 -5.32 10.86 -19.08
CA THR A 268 -3.95 10.93 -19.61
C THR A 268 -3.27 12.27 -19.29
N ALA A 269 -3.98 13.38 -19.47
CA ALA A 269 -3.48 14.71 -19.12
C ALA A 269 -3.29 14.88 -17.61
N SER A 270 -4.03 14.15 -16.77
CA SER A 270 -3.98 14.27 -15.31
C SER A 270 -2.82 13.49 -14.67
N ILE A 271 -2.62 12.21 -15.00
CA ILE A 271 -1.70 11.33 -14.24
C ILE A 271 -0.63 10.61 -15.08
N SER A 272 -0.77 10.51 -16.40
CA SER A 272 0.21 9.79 -17.22
C SER A 272 1.55 10.52 -17.34
N GLY A 273 2.63 9.75 -17.34
CA GLY A 273 4.02 10.21 -17.45
C GLY A 273 5.03 9.35 -16.65
N PRO A 274 6.34 9.58 -16.84
CA PRO A 274 7.43 8.90 -16.13
C PRO A 274 7.74 9.53 -14.77
N GLY A 275 8.69 8.97 -14.01
CA GLY A 275 9.16 9.54 -12.75
C GLY A 275 8.30 9.21 -11.53
N ASN A 276 7.47 8.16 -11.59
CA ASN A 276 6.67 7.77 -10.43
C ASN A 276 7.43 6.73 -9.60
N HIS A 277 7.85 7.09 -8.39
CA HIS A 277 8.59 6.19 -7.50
C HIS A 277 7.65 5.26 -6.74
N VAL A 278 8.04 3.99 -6.62
CA VAL A 278 7.35 2.95 -5.87
C VAL A 278 8.28 2.44 -4.76
N LYS A 279 7.81 2.46 -3.51
CA LYS A 279 8.41 1.77 -2.38
C LYS A 279 7.37 0.79 -1.82
N GLN A 280 7.55 -0.49 -2.11
CA GLN A 280 6.72 -1.60 -1.66
C GLN A 280 7.42 -2.32 -0.51
N ILE A 281 6.67 -2.71 0.51
CA ILE A 281 7.14 -3.58 1.60
C ILE A 281 6.43 -4.93 1.45
N GLN A 282 7.21 -6.00 1.30
CA GLN A 282 6.73 -7.37 1.45
C GLN A 282 6.86 -7.79 2.92
N GLY A 283 5.84 -8.42 3.49
CA GLY A 283 5.94 -9.03 4.82
C GLY A 283 6.65 -10.38 4.80
N GLN A 284 7.02 -10.87 5.98
CA GLN A 284 7.48 -12.24 6.22
C GLN A 284 6.56 -13.24 5.51
N THR A 285 7.14 -14.13 4.71
CA THR A 285 6.35 -15.14 3.99
C THR A 285 5.94 -16.28 4.91
N CYS A 286 4.76 -16.84 4.65
CA CYS A 286 4.35 -18.14 5.18
C CYS A 286 4.67 -19.20 4.12
N ASN A 287 5.46 -20.21 4.47
CA ASN A 287 5.65 -21.40 3.64
C ASN A 287 4.46 -22.33 3.88
N VAL A 288 3.62 -22.47 2.85
CA VAL A 288 2.26 -23.04 2.99
C VAL A 288 2.16 -24.51 2.57
N GLY A 289 3.23 -25.11 2.05
CA GLY A 289 3.23 -26.51 1.59
C GLY A 289 4.26 -27.42 2.25
N VAL A 290 4.88 -26.98 3.35
CA VAL A 290 5.62 -27.85 4.26
C VAL A 290 4.66 -28.54 5.25
N GLU A 291 5.04 -29.72 5.74
CA GLU A 291 4.21 -30.57 6.62
C GLU A 291 3.88 -29.88 7.96
N GLU A 292 4.83 -29.13 8.52
CA GLU A 292 4.65 -28.29 9.71
C GLU A 292 5.04 -26.83 9.42
N PRO A 293 4.11 -25.99 8.94
CA PRO A 293 4.34 -24.56 8.73
C PRO A 293 4.69 -23.86 10.04
N THR A 294 5.74 -23.03 10.04
CA THR A 294 6.18 -22.34 11.26
C THR A 294 5.09 -21.38 11.74
N MET A 295 4.47 -21.67 12.88
CA MET A 295 3.35 -20.89 13.42
C MET A 295 3.70 -19.44 13.81
N GLU A 296 4.98 -19.10 13.82
CA GLU A 296 5.48 -17.71 13.88
C GLU A 296 5.20 -16.94 12.58
N ASN A 297 5.36 -17.60 11.43
CA ASN A 297 5.20 -17.03 10.09
C ASN A 297 3.78 -17.21 9.55
N CYS A 298 3.10 -18.29 9.98
CA CYS A 298 1.78 -18.70 9.49
C CYS A 298 0.69 -18.56 10.56
N THR A 299 -0.55 -18.34 10.11
CA THR A 299 -1.77 -18.57 10.90
C THR A 299 -2.22 -20.04 10.77
N GLU A 300 -3.15 -20.47 11.63
CA GLU A 300 -3.71 -21.85 11.61
C GLU A 300 -4.37 -22.19 10.27
N ASP A 301 -4.93 -21.19 9.58
CA ASP A 301 -5.53 -21.30 8.25
C ASP A 301 -4.54 -21.03 7.10
N LEU A 302 -3.24 -21.26 7.35
CA LEU A 302 -2.15 -21.23 6.37
C LEU A 302 -2.00 -19.89 5.61
N GLN A 303 -2.19 -18.76 6.32
CA GLN A 303 -1.96 -17.43 5.76
C GLN A 303 -0.75 -16.73 6.40
N PRO A 304 -0.16 -15.70 5.77
CA PRO A 304 0.95 -14.92 6.35
C PRO A 304 0.52 -14.20 7.62
N ARG A 305 1.14 -14.53 8.76
CA ARG A 305 0.80 -13.92 10.06
C ARG A 305 1.17 -12.43 10.07
N GLN A 306 2.30 -12.07 9.48
CA GLN A 306 2.76 -10.68 9.41
C GLN A 306 2.07 -9.94 8.26
N VAL A 307 1.29 -8.91 8.60
CA VAL A 307 0.79 -7.92 7.64
C VAL A 307 1.76 -6.73 7.65
N PRO A 308 2.47 -6.43 6.54
CA PRO A 308 3.42 -5.33 6.49
C PRO A 308 2.70 -3.99 6.63
N ARG A 309 3.45 -2.96 7.05
CA ARG A 309 3.00 -1.57 7.04
C ARG A 309 3.70 -0.81 5.91
N PRO A 310 3.06 0.18 5.27
CA PRO A 310 3.70 0.98 4.25
C PRO A 310 4.72 1.93 4.90
N GLU A 311 5.93 1.93 4.38
CA GLU A 311 7.01 2.81 4.82
C GLU A 311 7.28 3.91 3.80
N ARG A 312 7.58 5.12 4.28
CA ARG A 312 8.04 6.24 3.45
C ARG A 312 9.53 6.18 3.17
#